data_AF-A0A959PY19-F1
#
_entry.id   AF-A0A959PY19-F1
#
_cell.length_a   1.000
_cell.length_b   1.000
_cell.length_c   1.000
_cell.angle_alpha   90.00
_cell.angle_beta   90.00
_cell.angle_gamma   90.00
#
_symmetry.space_group_name_H-M   'P 1'
#
loop_
_entity.id
_entity.type
_entity.pdbx_description
1 polymer ?
#
loop_
_entity_poly.entity_id
_entity_poly.type
_entity_poly.pdbx_seq_one_letter_code
_entity_poly.pdbx_strand_id
1 'polypeptide(L)'
;MFFNMLRMALVLTLPVQQLIAQIEVKTVVADLKASGGVTAGPEGMLIVSDFGDALNAQGQLTKVYEYEPATGVVRLYGDGFSGASGAAFDRMGNFYQSNPKGHKISKRSADGTWQLDWVTDGLQTPIGIAVDENENLFVCNCAGQNIVQISPEGQLDTFATSEHFNCPNGLTRDYYGNLYACNFNDGKVLKINHWGEVEVWAELPVLQGGPNPVGTGHLTWVNGNLYVTTIGTGEIFVVHDKNNIQKLCGVNKAFTNIDGGAETATFSKPNGIAGLGSGDTLFVNCSDPSWVSNPLKLHPAPLRMITGICSVQGVHCWSRNEREAIDLIKSNTLAFSRAYMQRDYEKIANSYTIDGKIMPGGARIISGQEEIRKRWILPDDRKVIHHRVFHEEIKIMGDEAYDYGYYEGTTEFANGKTEDWKGKYLIIWKKEDEHWKIFVDIWNRVR
;
A
#
# COMPACT_ATOMS: atom_id res chain seq x y z
N MET A 1 -5.50 -76.59 -7.64
CA MET A 1 -4.57 -75.81 -8.48
C MET A 1 -4.72 -74.35 -8.09
N PHE A 2 -3.69 -73.79 -7.47
CA PHE A 2 -3.61 -72.37 -7.08
C PHE A 2 -3.52 -71.49 -8.32
N PHE A 3 -4.35 -70.44 -8.42
CA PHE A 3 -4.09 -69.32 -9.33
C PHE A 3 -4.17 -68.02 -8.52
N ASN A 4 -2.99 -67.47 -8.23
CA ASN A 4 -2.78 -66.11 -7.74
C ASN A 4 -3.16 -65.13 -8.86
N MET A 5 -4.18 -64.31 -8.67
CA MET A 5 -4.37 -63.09 -9.47
C MET A 5 -3.76 -61.91 -8.74
N LEU A 6 -2.60 -61.47 -9.24
CA LEU A 6 -1.96 -60.20 -8.92
C LEU A 6 -2.84 -59.07 -9.50
N ARG A 7 -3.64 -58.39 -8.66
CA ARG A 7 -4.25 -57.11 -9.05
C ARG A 7 -3.22 -56.01 -8.84
N MET A 8 -2.48 -55.69 -9.89
CA MET A 8 -1.61 -54.53 -9.93
C MET A 8 -2.49 -53.28 -10.12
N ALA A 9 -2.50 -52.41 -9.12
CA ALA A 9 -3.17 -51.12 -9.15
C ALA A 9 -2.45 -50.21 -10.15
N LEU A 10 -3.08 -49.90 -11.27
CA LEU A 10 -2.65 -48.84 -12.16
C LEU A 10 -3.19 -47.51 -11.59
N VAL A 11 -2.46 -46.95 -10.62
CA VAL A 11 -2.66 -45.54 -10.25
C VAL A 11 -2.09 -44.73 -11.41
N LEU A 12 -2.95 -44.31 -12.33
CA LEU A 12 -2.64 -43.26 -13.30
C LEU A 12 -2.38 -41.99 -12.50
N THR A 13 -1.12 -41.75 -12.13
CA THR A 13 -0.65 -40.43 -11.75
C THR A 13 -0.75 -39.57 -13.01
N LEU A 14 -1.88 -38.88 -13.18
CA LEU A 14 -1.94 -37.74 -14.07
C LEU A 14 -0.74 -36.85 -13.69
N PRO A 15 0.10 -36.43 -14.64
CA PRO A 15 1.08 -35.40 -14.32
C PRO A 15 0.26 -34.22 -13.81
N VAL A 16 0.58 -33.75 -12.61
CA VAL A 16 0.16 -32.42 -12.17
C VAL A 16 0.69 -31.50 -13.26
N GLN A 17 -0.17 -31.12 -14.21
CA GLN A 17 0.10 -29.95 -15.02
C GLN A 17 0.36 -28.87 -13.99
N GLN A 18 1.62 -28.46 -13.85
CA GLN A 18 1.93 -27.17 -13.26
C GLN A 18 1.00 -26.20 -13.98
N LEU A 19 0.01 -25.66 -13.26
CA LEU A 19 -0.71 -24.50 -13.73
C LEU A 19 0.38 -23.44 -13.90
N ILE A 20 0.85 -23.26 -15.13
CA ILE A 20 1.69 -22.13 -15.49
C ILE A 20 0.83 -20.91 -15.13
N ALA A 21 1.40 -19.99 -14.35
CA ALA A 21 0.73 -18.75 -13.97
C ALA A 21 0.07 -18.13 -15.22
N GLN A 22 -1.23 -17.86 -15.15
CA GLN A 22 -2.02 -17.35 -16.28
C GLN A 22 -1.82 -15.84 -16.43
N ILE A 23 -0.59 -15.36 -16.28
CA ILE A 23 -0.30 -13.95 -16.49
C ILE A 23 -0.50 -13.62 -17.96
N GLU A 24 -1.39 -12.69 -18.22
CA GLU A 24 -1.60 -12.12 -19.56
C GLU A 24 -1.44 -10.59 -19.48
N VAL A 25 -0.58 -10.07 -20.36
CA VAL A 25 -0.31 -8.64 -20.52
C VAL A 25 -0.91 -8.17 -21.84
N LYS A 26 -1.77 -7.16 -21.76
CA LYS A 26 -2.45 -6.55 -22.92
C LYS A 26 -2.30 -5.03 -22.92
N THR A 27 -2.15 -4.45 -24.10
CA THR A 27 -2.23 -3.00 -24.31
C THR A 27 -3.69 -2.60 -24.36
N VAL A 28 -4.12 -1.75 -23.41
CA VAL A 28 -5.51 -1.27 -23.32
C VAL A 28 -5.67 0.14 -23.86
N VAL A 29 -4.60 0.94 -23.86
CA VAL A 29 -4.53 2.23 -24.54
C VAL A 29 -3.16 2.35 -25.20
N ALA A 30 -3.12 2.47 -26.54
CA ALA A 30 -1.87 2.43 -27.30
C ALA A 30 -1.10 3.76 -27.30
N ASP A 31 -1.82 4.88 -27.32
CA ASP A 31 -1.22 6.22 -27.37
C ASP A 31 -1.90 7.13 -26.34
N LEU A 32 -1.46 7.00 -25.10
CA LEU A 32 -1.80 7.93 -24.04
C LEU A 32 -0.58 8.80 -23.80
N LYS A 33 -0.74 10.12 -23.79
CA LYS A 33 0.34 11.02 -23.38
C LYS A 33 0.37 11.11 -21.85
N ALA A 34 0.63 10.00 -21.18
CA ALA A 34 0.61 9.91 -19.72
C ALA A 34 1.67 8.92 -19.19
N SER A 35 2.88 9.44 -18.95
CA SER A 35 4.09 8.69 -18.58
C SER A 35 4.43 8.74 -17.08
N GLY A 36 3.64 9.46 -16.28
CA GLY A 36 3.80 9.62 -14.83
C GLY A 36 3.26 8.44 -14.02
N GLY A 37 2.61 8.72 -12.90
CA GLY A 37 1.97 7.70 -12.05
C GLY A 37 0.67 7.15 -12.63
N VAL A 38 0.29 5.95 -12.17
CA VAL A 38 -1.05 5.37 -12.33
C VAL A 38 -1.63 5.21 -10.94
N THR A 39 -2.85 5.68 -10.72
CA THR A 39 -3.49 5.71 -9.40
C THR A 39 -4.91 5.15 -9.52
N ALA A 40 -5.28 4.23 -8.63
CA ALA A 40 -6.67 3.78 -8.53
C ALA A 40 -7.53 4.87 -7.86
N GLY A 41 -8.66 5.18 -8.49
CA GLY A 41 -9.65 6.12 -7.96
C GLY A 41 -10.93 5.42 -7.47
N PRO A 42 -11.88 6.20 -6.96
CA PRO A 42 -13.24 5.73 -6.64
C PRO A 42 -13.90 4.98 -7.81
N GLU A 43 -14.83 4.09 -7.48
CA GLU A 43 -15.67 3.38 -8.48
C GLU A 43 -14.89 2.56 -9.53
N GLY A 44 -13.62 2.26 -9.27
CA GLY A 44 -12.79 1.43 -10.14
C GLY A 44 -12.19 2.16 -11.34
N MET A 45 -12.22 3.50 -11.36
CA MET A 45 -11.49 4.28 -12.36
C MET A 45 -9.98 4.30 -12.08
N LEU A 46 -9.18 4.64 -13.09
CA LEU A 46 -7.77 4.95 -12.95
C LEU A 46 -7.51 6.40 -13.32
N ILE A 47 -6.61 7.05 -12.58
CA ILE A 47 -5.98 8.30 -13.00
C ILE A 47 -4.58 7.97 -13.52
N VAL A 48 -4.28 8.44 -14.73
CA VAL A 48 -3.00 8.26 -15.40
C VAL A 48 -2.38 9.64 -15.61
N SER A 49 -1.27 9.90 -14.92
CA SER A 49 -0.61 11.20 -14.91
C SER A 49 0.39 11.35 -16.05
N ASP A 50 0.56 12.57 -16.54
CA ASP A 50 1.57 12.89 -17.55
C ASP A 50 2.78 13.60 -16.95
N PHE A 51 3.96 12.98 -17.02
CA PHE A 51 5.20 13.62 -16.61
C PHE A 51 5.72 14.61 -17.67
N GLY A 52 5.24 14.51 -18.91
CA GLY A 52 5.62 15.30 -20.08
C GLY A 52 6.37 14.47 -21.13
N ASP A 53 6.79 15.13 -22.21
CA ASP A 53 7.37 14.47 -23.39
C ASP A 53 8.74 13.82 -23.14
N ALA A 54 9.49 14.35 -22.17
CA ALA A 54 10.78 13.86 -21.76
C ALA A 54 11.07 14.10 -20.27
N LEU A 55 11.97 13.30 -19.69
CA LEU A 55 12.38 13.41 -18.29
C LEU A 55 12.93 14.79 -17.93
N ASN A 56 13.67 15.41 -18.85
CA ASN A 56 14.27 16.73 -18.67
C ASN A 56 13.49 17.85 -19.36
N ALA A 57 12.22 17.66 -19.74
CA ALA A 57 11.43 18.74 -20.33
C ALA A 57 11.03 19.78 -19.27
N GLN A 58 11.32 21.06 -19.49
CA GLN A 58 10.86 22.18 -18.65
C GLN A 58 9.77 23.02 -19.34
N GLY A 59 8.93 23.68 -18.54
CA GLY A 59 7.94 24.66 -19.03
C GLY A 59 6.72 24.09 -19.74
N GLN A 60 6.73 22.80 -20.13
CA GLN A 60 5.55 22.12 -20.65
C GLN A 60 4.55 21.85 -19.52
N LEU A 61 3.35 22.41 -19.64
CA LEU A 61 2.23 22.02 -18.80
C LEU A 61 1.74 20.63 -19.19
N THR A 62 1.39 19.86 -18.18
CA THR A 62 1.04 18.45 -18.26
C THR A 62 -0.40 18.23 -17.81
N LYS A 63 -0.89 17.02 -18.06
CA LYS A 63 -2.30 16.65 -17.87
C LYS A 63 -2.40 15.39 -17.02
N VAL A 64 -3.59 15.13 -16.54
CA VAL A 64 -3.95 13.85 -15.94
C VAL A 64 -5.22 13.35 -16.61
N TYR A 65 -5.27 12.06 -16.89
CA TYR A 65 -6.39 11.43 -17.60
C TYR A 65 -7.10 10.44 -16.69
N GLU A 66 -8.41 10.41 -16.78
CA GLU A 66 -9.23 9.33 -16.25
C GLU A 66 -9.31 8.22 -17.31
N TYR A 67 -9.13 6.97 -16.89
CA TYR A 67 -9.38 5.78 -17.68
C TYR A 67 -10.40 4.90 -16.97
N GLU A 68 -11.46 4.52 -17.68
CA GLU A 68 -12.54 3.66 -17.21
C GLU A 68 -12.35 2.24 -17.74
N PRO A 69 -11.83 1.29 -16.93
CA PRO A 69 -11.44 -0.03 -17.42
C PRO A 69 -12.59 -0.86 -18.00
N ALA A 70 -13.81 -0.67 -17.49
CA ALA A 70 -14.98 -1.40 -17.93
C ALA A 70 -15.40 -1.04 -19.38
N THR A 71 -15.15 0.19 -19.81
CA THR A 71 -15.58 0.72 -21.12
C THR A 71 -14.41 1.00 -22.05
N GLY A 72 -13.19 1.11 -21.51
CA GLY A 72 -11.99 1.54 -22.24
C GLY A 72 -11.96 3.04 -22.53
N VAL A 73 -12.89 3.83 -21.98
CA VAL A 73 -12.97 5.27 -22.25
C VAL A 73 -11.87 6.02 -21.50
N VAL A 74 -11.23 6.97 -22.20
CA VAL A 74 -10.26 7.91 -21.64
C VAL A 74 -10.85 9.31 -21.67
N ARG A 75 -10.76 10.04 -20.55
CA ARG A 75 -11.22 11.43 -20.41
C ARG A 75 -10.12 12.31 -19.82
N LEU A 76 -10.11 13.59 -20.17
CA LEU A 76 -9.27 14.55 -19.47
C LEU A 76 -9.83 14.76 -18.06
N TYR A 77 -9.00 14.54 -17.03
CA TYR A 77 -9.41 14.74 -15.64
C TYR A 77 -8.92 16.09 -15.08
N GLY A 78 -7.77 16.56 -15.56
CA GLY A 78 -7.25 17.89 -15.25
C GLY A 78 -6.05 18.29 -16.12
N ASP A 79 -5.73 19.58 -16.11
CA ASP A 79 -4.58 20.17 -16.79
C ASP A 79 -3.90 21.25 -15.95
N GLY A 80 -2.81 21.83 -16.47
CA GLY A 80 -2.07 22.92 -15.80
C GLY A 80 -0.97 22.46 -14.85
N PHE A 81 -0.62 21.16 -14.85
CA PHE A 81 0.38 20.59 -13.96
C PHE A 81 1.80 20.77 -14.48
N SER A 82 2.80 20.71 -13.60
CA SER A 82 4.22 20.76 -13.96
C SER A 82 4.91 19.42 -13.72
N GLY A 83 4.69 18.49 -14.65
CA GLY A 83 5.25 17.14 -14.65
C GLY A 83 4.49 16.19 -13.72
N ALA A 84 3.16 16.10 -13.88
CA ALA A 84 2.30 15.25 -13.06
C ALA A 84 2.86 13.81 -12.91
N SER A 85 3.10 13.38 -11.67
CA SER A 85 3.66 12.06 -11.37
C SER A 85 2.71 11.25 -10.48
N GLY A 86 3.01 11.09 -9.19
CA GLY A 86 2.16 10.37 -8.25
C GLY A 86 0.91 11.15 -7.86
N ALA A 87 -0.16 10.40 -7.57
CA ALA A 87 -1.41 10.96 -7.12
C ALA A 87 -2.11 10.04 -6.12
N ALA A 88 -3.02 10.59 -5.33
CA ALA A 88 -3.85 9.81 -4.40
C ALA A 88 -5.23 10.45 -4.22
N PHE A 89 -6.18 9.63 -3.80
CA PHE A 89 -7.49 10.09 -3.32
C PHE A 89 -7.56 9.90 -1.80
N ASP A 90 -8.26 10.82 -1.16
CA ASP A 90 -8.64 10.69 0.24
C ASP A 90 -10.08 10.13 0.36
N ARG A 91 -10.52 9.78 1.57
CA ARG A 91 -11.83 9.13 1.79
C ARG A 91 -13.00 10.08 1.56
N MET A 92 -12.73 11.38 1.58
CA MET A 92 -13.72 12.41 1.27
C MET A 92 -13.87 12.64 -0.25
N GLY A 93 -13.03 11.99 -1.08
CA GLY A 93 -13.04 12.12 -2.52
C GLY A 93 -12.21 13.30 -3.04
N ASN A 94 -11.39 13.94 -2.20
CA ASN A 94 -10.43 14.91 -2.69
C ASN A 94 -9.28 14.17 -3.40
N PHE A 95 -8.75 14.80 -4.44
CA PHE A 95 -7.65 14.27 -5.24
C PHE A 95 -6.40 15.13 -5.06
N TYR A 96 -5.25 14.49 -4.95
CA TYR A 96 -3.97 15.15 -4.76
C TYR A 96 -2.99 14.71 -5.84
N GLN A 97 -2.31 15.68 -6.43
CA GLN A 97 -1.37 15.48 -7.54
C GLN A 97 -0.02 16.07 -7.19
N SER A 98 1.05 15.27 -7.29
CA SER A 98 2.40 15.81 -7.19
C SER A 98 2.82 16.46 -8.51
N ASN A 99 3.55 17.56 -8.39
CA ASN A 99 4.14 18.28 -9.50
C ASN A 99 5.65 18.41 -9.30
N PRO A 100 6.41 17.32 -9.53
CA PRO A 100 7.85 17.24 -9.36
C PRO A 100 8.62 18.46 -9.90
N LYS A 101 8.30 18.90 -11.13
CA LYS A 101 9.01 20.02 -11.80
C LYS A 101 8.63 21.38 -11.23
N GLY A 102 7.49 21.48 -10.54
CA GLY A 102 7.02 22.69 -9.88
C GLY A 102 7.24 22.71 -8.37
N HIS A 103 7.83 21.66 -7.78
CA HIS A 103 8.06 21.57 -6.33
C HIS A 103 6.77 21.76 -5.51
N LYS A 104 5.65 21.22 -5.97
CA LYS A 104 4.34 21.49 -5.35
C LYS A 104 3.37 20.31 -5.39
N ILE A 105 2.38 20.35 -4.52
CA ILE A 105 1.18 19.50 -4.58
C ILE A 105 -0.02 20.34 -5.03
N SER A 106 -0.80 19.82 -5.96
CA SER A 106 -2.12 20.34 -6.33
C SER A 106 -3.21 19.53 -5.64
N LYS A 107 -4.31 20.19 -5.25
CA LYS A 107 -5.49 19.56 -4.67
C LYS A 107 -6.71 19.83 -5.53
N ARG A 108 -7.58 18.83 -5.68
CA ARG A 108 -8.94 18.97 -6.19
C ARG A 108 -9.91 18.55 -5.11
N SER A 109 -10.82 19.43 -4.73
CA SER A 109 -11.90 19.11 -3.81
C SER A 109 -12.90 18.15 -4.46
N ALA A 110 -13.65 17.40 -3.64
CA ALA A 110 -14.67 16.46 -4.11
C ALA A 110 -15.78 17.11 -4.96
N ASP A 111 -16.02 18.42 -4.78
CA ASP A 111 -16.93 19.23 -5.62
C ASP A 111 -16.35 19.58 -6.99
N GLY A 112 -15.08 19.22 -7.22
CA GLY A 112 -14.34 19.43 -8.46
C GLY A 112 -13.48 20.69 -8.51
N THR A 113 -13.45 21.50 -7.45
CA THR A 113 -12.68 22.74 -7.38
C THR A 113 -11.18 22.48 -7.28
N TRP A 114 -10.38 23.12 -8.14
CA TRP A 114 -8.91 22.97 -8.15
C TRP A 114 -8.18 24.05 -7.35
N GLN A 115 -7.13 23.62 -6.67
CA GLN A 115 -6.07 24.44 -6.07
C GLN A 115 -4.73 23.92 -6.61
N LEU A 116 -4.22 24.54 -7.68
CA LEU A 116 -3.02 24.05 -8.37
C LEU A 116 -1.72 24.27 -7.59
N ASP A 117 -1.71 25.26 -6.68
CA ASP A 117 -0.60 25.60 -5.79
C ASP A 117 -1.02 25.41 -4.33
N TRP A 118 -1.53 24.22 -3.98
CA TRP A 118 -2.05 23.97 -2.63
C TRP A 118 -0.93 23.96 -1.57
N VAL A 119 0.16 23.21 -1.82
CA VAL A 119 1.36 23.22 -0.98
C VAL A 119 2.59 23.41 -1.85
N THR A 120 3.39 24.42 -1.56
CA THR A 120 4.60 24.80 -2.32
C THR A 120 5.86 24.86 -1.47
N ASP A 121 5.73 25.06 -0.16
CA ASP A 121 6.86 25.28 0.73
C ASP A 121 7.38 23.95 1.29
N GLY A 122 8.70 23.80 1.42
CA GLY A 122 9.33 22.60 1.99
C GLY A 122 9.41 21.39 1.05
N LEU A 123 8.91 21.50 -0.19
CA LEU A 123 8.91 20.42 -1.18
C LEU A 123 10.08 20.52 -2.16
N GLN A 124 10.72 19.38 -2.42
CA GLN A 124 11.89 19.21 -3.26
C GLN A 124 11.69 18.00 -4.18
N THR A 125 11.07 18.25 -5.34
CA THR A 125 10.72 17.22 -6.33
C THR A 125 9.77 16.16 -5.75
N PRO A 126 8.55 16.54 -5.33
CA PRO A 126 7.59 15.58 -4.77
C PRO A 126 7.14 14.58 -5.85
N ILE A 127 7.12 13.28 -5.54
CA ILE A 127 6.72 12.22 -6.49
C ILE A 127 5.51 11.40 -6.00
N GLY A 128 5.72 10.29 -5.31
CA GLY A 128 4.67 9.40 -4.83
C GLY A 128 3.88 10.03 -3.70
N ILE A 129 2.57 9.77 -3.68
CA ILE A 129 1.65 10.25 -2.65
C ILE A 129 0.86 9.06 -2.12
N ALA A 130 0.69 8.99 -0.80
CA ALA A 130 -0.27 8.13 -0.14
C ALA A 130 -1.07 8.93 0.89
N VAL A 131 -2.26 8.46 1.28
CA VAL A 131 -3.12 9.13 2.26
C VAL A 131 -3.47 8.15 3.39
N ASP A 132 -3.46 8.64 4.64
CA ASP A 132 -3.91 7.86 5.79
C ASP A 132 -5.40 7.99 6.10
N GLU A 133 -5.85 7.25 7.11
CA GLU A 133 -7.24 7.23 7.57
C GLU A 133 -7.68 8.52 8.27
N ASN A 134 -6.74 9.43 8.56
CA ASN A 134 -7.01 10.77 9.09
C ASN A 134 -6.85 11.84 8.01
N GLU A 135 -6.79 11.43 6.74
CA GLU A 135 -6.61 12.29 5.57
C GLU A 135 -5.26 13.04 5.53
N ASN A 136 -4.25 12.58 6.30
CA ASN A 136 -2.89 13.07 6.15
C ASN A 136 -2.26 12.50 4.88
N LEU A 137 -1.61 13.35 4.10
CA LEU A 137 -0.83 12.93 2.95
C LEU A 137 0.60 12.60 3.39
N PHE A 138 1.15 11.56 2.81
CA PHE A 138 2.57 11.24 2.85
C PHE A 138 3.11 11.41 1.44
N VAL A 139 4.26 12.07 1.31
CA VAL A 139 4.82 12.42 0.01
C VAL A 139 6.29 12.03 -0.03
N CYS A 140 6.66 11.27 -1.05
CA CYS A 140 8.06 11.05 -1.41
C CYS A 140 8.69 12.35 -1.89
N ASN A 141 9.63 12.88 -1.12
CA ASN A 141 10.32 14.11 -1.43
C ASN A 141 11.68 13.79 -2.05
N CYS A 142 11.70 13.43 -3.34
CA CYS A 142 12.84 12.77 -3.98
C CYS A 142 14.18 13.51 -3.75
N ALA A 143 14.23 14.81 -4.06
CA ALA A 143 15.47 15.58 -3.92
C ALA A 143 15.77 15.94 -2.45
N GLY A 144 14.75 15.98 -1.60
CA GLY A 144 14.89 16.14 -0.14
C GLY A 144 15.31 14.87 0.60
N GLN A 145 15.31 13.71 -0.07
CA GLN A 145 15.70 12.41 0.49
C GLN A 145 14.95 12.06 1.78
N ASN A 146 13.65 12.34 1.82
CA ASN A 146 12.78 12.05 2.96
C ASN A 146 11.34 11.76 2.53
N ILE A 147 10.53 11.33 3.49
CA ILE A 147 9.07 11.35 3.39
C ILE A 147 8.57 12.52 4.22
N VAL A 148 7.76 13.39 3.63
CA VAL A 148 7.05 14.45 4.35
C VAL A 148 5.60 14.02 4.60
N GLN A 149 5.02 14.49 5.70
CA GLN A 149 3.60 14.40 5.99
C GLN A 149 2.98 15.78 5.82
N ILE A 150 1.79 15.84 5.23
CA ILE A 150 1.03 17.07 5.02
C ILE A 150 -0.37 16.87 5.62
N SER A 151 -0.78 17.73 6.53
CA SER A 151 -2.12 17.69 7.13
C SER A 151 -3.21 18.05 6.12
N PRO A 152 -4.50 17.75 6.39
CA PRO A 152 -5.62 18.17 5.54
C PRO A 152 -5.69 19.68 5.28
N GLU A 153 -5.17 20.48 6.21
CA GLU A 153 -5.07 21.94 6.15
C GLU A 153 -3.85 22.43 5.36
N GLY A 154 -2.96 21.54 4.92
CA GLY A 154 -1.78 21.85 4.13
C GLY A 154 -0.51 22.13 4.95
N GLN A 155 -0.51 21.84 6.25
CA GLN A 155 0.69 21.98 7.08
C GLN A 155 1.66 20.82 6.81
N LEU A 156 2.89 21.14 6.42
CA LEU A 156 3.93 20.16 6.10
C LEU A 156 4.89 19.96 7.28
N ASP A 157 5.16 18.70 7.61
CA ASP A 157 6.18 18.25 8.54
C ASP A 157 7.03 17.13 7.93
N THR A 158 8.25 16.93 8.43
CA THR A 158 9.05 15.77 8.03
C THR A 158 8.59 14.54 8.81
N PHE A 159 8.20 13.47 8.10
CA PHE A 159 7.72 12.24 8.72
C PHE A 159 8.84 11.22 8.94
N ALA A 160 9.66 10.98 7.92
CA ALA A 160 10.73 9.98 7.99
C ALA A 160 11.99 10.46 7.29
N THR A 161 13.14 10.27 7.95
CA THR A 161 14.48 10.48 7.40
C THR A 161 15.31 9.23 7.60
N SER A 162 16.20 8.94 6.66
CA SER A 162 17.09 7.77 6.71
C SER A 162 18.19 7.92 5.68
N GLU A 163 19.37 7.36 5.96
CA GLU A 163 20.46 7.22 4.98
C GLU A 163 20.08 6.29 3.81
N HIS A 164 18.99 5.53 3.94
CA HIS A 164 18.52 4.63 2.90
C HIS A 164 17.70 5.32 1.81
N PHE A 165 17.22 6.56 2.01
CA PHE A 165 16.50 7.28 0.98
C PHE A 165 17.45 7.74 -0.13
N ASN A 166 17.11 7.40 -1.37
CA ASN A 166 17.90 7.78 -2.53
C ASN A 166 16.96 8.09 -3.71
N CYS A 167 16.46 9.32 -3.73
CA CYS A 167 15.30 9.73 -4.52
C CYS A 167 14.11 8.78 -4.31
N PRO A 168 13.45 8.83 -3.13
CA PRO A 168 12.19 8.12 -2.94
C PRO A 168 11.19 8.55 -4.02
N ASN A 169 10.56 7.58 -4.67
CA ASN A 169 9.79 7.76 -5.90
C ASN A 169 8.34 7.32 -5.71
N GLY A 170 8.01 6.05 -5.98
CA GLY A 170 6.70 5.48 -5.66
C GLY A 170 6.46 5.42 -4.16
N LEU A 171 5.19 5.58 -3.76
CA LEU A 171 4.73 5.46 -2.37
C LEU A 171 3.38 4.73 -2.34
N THR A 172 3.21 3.76 -1.46
CA THR A 172 1.93 3.12 -1.18
C THR A 172 1.80 2.80 0.31
N ARG A 173 0.62 2.36 0.73
CA ARG A 173 0.37 1.88 2.09
C ARG A 173 -0.13 0.45 2.07
N ASP A 174 0.32 -0.37 3.01
CA ASP A 174 -0.36 -1.65 3.27
C ASP A 174 -1.68 -1.43 4.02
N TYR A 175 -2.42 -2.52 4.22
CA TYR A 175 -3.69 -2.49 4.94
C TYR A 175 -3.54 -2.18 6.43
N TYR A 176 -2.32 -2.24 6.96
CA TYR A 176 -2.02 -2.03 8.36
C TYR A 176 -1.59 -0.59 8.63
N GLY A 177 -1.23 0.14 7.58
CA GLY A 177 -0.91 1.55 7.59
C GLY A 177 0.58 1.86 7.44
N ASN A 178 1.42 0.84 7.28
CA ASN A 178 2.84 1.03 6.96
C ASN A 178 2.97 1.58 5.54
N LEU A 179 3.93 2.49 5.35
CA LEU A 179 4.28 3.02 4.04
C LEU A 179 5.36 2.16 3.41
N TYR A 180 5.30 2.01 2.10
CA TYR A 180 6.37 1.43 1.30
C TYR A 180 6.78 2.44 0.24
N ALA A 181 8.08 2.73 0.18
CA ALA A 181 8.67 3.64 -0.80
C ALA A 181 9.70 2.90 -1.63
N CYS A 182 9.82 3.19 -2.93
CA CYS A 182 10.90 2.66 -3.74
C CYS A 182 11.84 3.78 -4.16
N ASN A 183 13.13 3.48 -4.17
CA ASN A 183 14.16 4.41 -4.58
C ASN A 183 14.35 4.34 -6.10
N PHE A 184 14.27 5.50 -6.73
CA PHE A 184 14.49 5.64 -8.16
C PHE A 184 15.95 5.38 -8.57
N ASN A 185 16.92 5.53 -7.66
CA ASN A 185 18.35 5.50 -8.01
C ASN A 185 19.08 4.19 -7.70
N ASP A 186 18.54 3.32 -6.84
CA ASP A 186 19.29 2.14 -6.37
C ASP A 186 18.46 0.86 -6.20
N GLY A 187 17.17 0.88 -6.55
CA GLY A 187 16.33 -0.31 -6.53
C GLY A 187 15.91 -0.79 -5.13
N LYS A 188 16.28 -0.08 -4.06
CA LYS A 188 15.78 -0.39 -2.72
C LYS A 188 14.29 -0.09 -2.62
N VAL A 189 13.59 -0.99 -1.95
CA VAL A 189 12.24 -0.79 -1.44
C VAL A 189 12.36 -0.67 0.07
N LEU A 190 11.79 0.39 0.63
CA LEU A 190 11.85 0.73 2.04
C LEU A 190 10.48 0.53 2.66
N LYS A 191 10.42 -0.05 3.86
CA LYS A 191 9.24 -0.05 4.71
C LYS A 191 9.41 1.05 5.75
N ILE A 192 8.37 1.86 5.94
CA ILE A 192 8.33 2.92 6.94
C ILE A 192 7.12 2.66 7.84
N ASN A 193 7.37 2.48 9.14
CA ASN A 193 6.29 2.23 10.09
C ASN A 193 5.59 3.51 10.55
N HIS A 194 4.62 3.36 11.45
CA HIS A 194 3.77 4.45 11.95
C HIS A 194 4.51 5.55 12.72
N TRP A 195 5.75 5.32 13.14
CA TRP A 195 6.59 6.33 13.81
C TRP A 195 7.67 6.92 12.90
N GLY A 196 7.63 6.62 11.60
CA GLY A 196 8.62 7.11 10.65
C GLY A 196 9.95 6.34 10.70
N GLU A 197 10.02 5.18 11.38
CA GLU A 197 11.21 4.34 11.37
C GLU A 197 11.32 3.63 10.02
N VAL A 198 12.51 3.69 9.42
CA VAL A 198 12.77 3.21 8.06
C VAL A 198 13.63 1.96 8.09
N GLU A 199 13.23 0.91 7.38
CA GLU A 199 14.06 -0.25 7.11
C GLU A 199 14.10 -0.59 5.61
N VAL A 200 15.19 -1.25 5.18
CA VAL A 200 15.26 -1.81 3.82
C VAL A 200 14.43 -3.08 3.77
N TRP A 201 13.29 -3.00 3.08
CA TRP A 201 12.35 -4.11 2.90
C TRP A 201 12.86 -5.12 1.89
N ALA A 202 13.39 -4.64 0.76
CA ALA A 202 13.91 -5.45 -0.33
C ALA A 202 14.85 -4.63 -1.23
N GLU A 203 15.61 -5.30 -2.08
CA GLU A 203 16.45 -4.68 -3.11
C GLU A 203 16.19 -5.38 -4.45
N LEU A 204 15.67 -4.62 -5.42
CA LEU A 204 15.32 -5.13 -6.75
C LEU A 204 16.49 -5.02 -7.73
N PRO A 205 16.59 -5.93 -8.71
CA PRO A 205 17.60 -5.81 -9.75
C PRO A 205 17.32 -4.57 -10.59
N VAL A 206 18.27 -3.65 -10.62
CA VAL A 206 18.21 -2.43 -11.42
C VAL A 206 19.49 -2.29 -12.23
N LEU A 207 19.43 -1.56 -13.34
CA LEU A 207 20.64 -1.17 -14.05
C LEU A 207 21.45 -0.22 -13.16
N GLN A 208 22.75 -0.44 -13.07
CA GLN A 208 23.68 0.42 -12.31
C GLN A 208 24.52 1.24 -13.30
N GLY A 209 24.57 2.57 -13.10
CA GLY A 209 25.32 3.52 -13.93
C GLY A 209 24.67 3.85 -15.29
N GLY A 210 25.02 5.03 -15.83
CA GLY A 210 24.54 5.54 -17.13
C GLY A 210 23.76 6.86 -17.02
N PRO A 211 23.39 7.49 -18.15
CA PRO A 211 22.81 8.84 -18.15
C PRO A 211 21.28 8.95 -17.88
N ASN A 212 20.55 7.85 -17.61
CA ASN A 212 19.06 7.79 -17.65
C ASN A 212 18.46 6.71 -16.71
N PRO A 213 17.13 6.68 -16.42
CA PRO A 213 16.54 6.04 -15.24
C PRO A 213 17.12 4.67 -14.89
N VAL A 214 17.82 4.63 -13.77
CA VAL A 214 18.49 3.45 -13.23
C VAL A 214 17.90 3.21 -11.84
N GLY A 215 16.73 2.55 -11.82
CA GLY A 215 16.10 2.09 -10.59
C GLY A 215 14.65 1.64 -10.77
N THR A 216 13.82 1.93 -9.77
CA THR A 216 12.40 1.55 -9.71
C THR A 216 11.47 2.70 -10.11
N GLY A 217 10.31 2.36 -10.67
CA GLY A 217 9.27 3.34 -10.98
C GLY A 217 8.38 3.60 -9.78
N HIS A 218 7.10 3.28 -9.90
CA HIS A 218 6.18 3.27 -8.78
C HIS A 218 5.95 1.85 -8.25
N LEU A 219 5.21 1.78 -7.14
CA LEU A 219 4.81 0.57 -6.46
C LEU A 219 3.35 0.69 -6.00
N THR A 220 2.67 -0.45 -5.84
CA THR A 220 1.28 -0.50 -5.36
C THR A 220 1.08 -1.71 -4.45
N TRP A 221 0.24 -1.56 -3.43
CA TRP A 221 -0.15 -2.65 -2.54
C TRP A 221 -1.51 -3.22 -2.94
N VAL A 222 -1.54 -4.50 -3.30
CA VAL A 222 -2.76 -5.18 -3.76
C VAL A 222 -2.82 -6.58 -3.17
N ASN A 223 -3.96 -6.91 -2.55
CA ASN A 223 -4.21 -8.24 -1.97
C ASN A 223 -3.17 -8.73 -0.95
N GLY A 224 -2.48 -7.81 -0.26
CA GLY A 224 -1.48 -8.17 0.75
C GLY A 224 -0.09 -8.35 0.17
N ASN A 225 0.12 -7.94 -1.09
CA ASN A 225 1.39 -8.07 -1.78
C ASN A 225 1.80 -6.71 -2.36
N LEU A 226 3.10 -6.47 -2.38
CA LEU A 226 3.68 -5.27 -2.94
C LEU A 226 4.14 -5.52 -4.37
N TYR A 227 3.63 -4.75 -5.33
CA TYR A 227 4.03 -4.84 -6.73
C TYR A 227 4.86 -3.63 -7.12
N VAL A 228 5.97 -3.86 -7.81
CA VAL A 228 6.97 -2.82 -8.10
C VAL A 228 7.38 -2.89 -9.56
N THR A 229 7.47 -1.73 -10.21
CA THR A 229 8.00 -1.59 -11.57
C THR A 229 9.51 -1.33 -11.52
N THR A 230 10.28 -1.93 -12.43
CA THR A 230 11.69 -1.61 -12.62
C THR A 230 11.90 -0.93 -13.98
N ILE A 231 11.98 0.41 -13.97
CA ILE A 231 12.09 1.23 -15.20
C ILE A 231 13.28 0.76 -16.04
N GLY A 232 14.44 0.57 -15.39
CA GLY A 232 15.69 0.26 -16.06
C GLY A 232 15.80 -1.19 -16.55
N THR A 233 14.95 -2.12 -16.10
CA THR A 233 15.01 -3.52 -16.57
C THR A 233 13.78 -3.94 -17.36
N GLY A 234 12.69 -3.19 -17.32
CA GLY A 234 11.47 -3.50 -18.06
C GLY A 234 10.70 -4.69 -17.47
N GLU A 235 10.77 -4.87 -16.15
CA GLU A 235 10.17 -5.98 -15.43
C GLU A 235 9.22 -5.47 -14.34
N ILE A 236 8.26 -6.31 -13.97
CA ILE A 236 7.36 -6.10 -12.85
C ILE A 236 7.65 -7.19 -11.81
N PHE A 237 7.77 -6.82 -10.55
CA PHE A 237 8.05 -7.73 -9.45
C PHE A 237 6.89 -7.74 -8.45
N VAL A 238 6.68 -8.88 -7.82
CA VAL A 238 5.98 -8.99 -6.54
C VAL A 238 7.03 -9.18 -5.43
N VAL A 239 6.90 -8.39 -4.37
CA VAL A 239 7.85 -8.29 -3.26
C VAL A 239 7.11 -8.61 -1.98
N HIS A 240 7.47 -9.73 -1.35
CA HIS A 240 6.96 -10.06 -0.02
C HIS A 240 7.92 -9.58 1.05
N ASP A 241 9.22 -9.82 0.89
CA ASP A 241 10.30 -9.32 1.75
C ASP A 241 11.65 -9.52 1.03
N LYS A 242 12.75 -9.11 1.67
CA LYS A 242 14.13 -9.22 1.14
C LYS A 242 14.56 -10.63 0.71
N ASN A 243 13.93 -11.67 1.23
CA ASN A 243 14.21 -13.07 0.91
C ASN A 243 13.18 -13.67 -0.07
N ASN A 244 12.12 -12.95 -0.41
CA ASN A 244 11.04 -13.40 -1.26
C ASN A 244 10.62 -12.31 -2.25
N ILE A 245 11.41 -12.22 -3.31
CA ILE A 245 11.20 -11.33 -4.46
C ILE A 245 10.97 -12.22 -5.68
N GLN A 246 9.87 -12.02 -6.39
CA GLN A 246 9.54 -12.82 -7.56
C GLN A 246 9.26 -11.92 -8.76
N LYS A 247 9.83 -12.27 -9.91
CA LYS A 247 9.48 -11.62 -11.18
C LYS A 247 8.06 -12.03 -11.55
N LEU A 248 7.16 -11.06 -11.66
CA LEU A 248 5.78 -11.29 -12.09
C LEU A 248 5.71 -11.48 -13.60
N CYS A 249 6.30 -10.55 -14.36
CA CYS A 249 6.36 -10.58 -15.81
C CYS A 249 7.39 -9.59 -16.37
N GLY A 250 7.71 -9.74 -17.65
CA GLY A 250 8.62 -8.87 -18.39
C GLY A 250 9.88 -9.61 -18.84
N VAL A 251 10.30 -9.29 -20.07
CA VAL A 251 11.60 -9.70 -20.60
C VAL A 251 12.66 -8.65 -20.26
N ASN A 252 13.63 -9.04 -19.44
CA ASN A 252 14.73 -8.20 -19.00
C ASN A 252 15.40 -7.48 -20.17
N LYS A 253 15.41 -6.15 -20.13
CA LYS A 253 16.10 -5.23 -21.07
C LYS A 253 15.66 -5.34 -22.53
N ALA A 254 14.47 -5.86 -22.81
CA ALA A 254 13.91 -5.85 -24.17
C ALA A 254 13.43 -4.44 -24.59
N PHE A 255 12.99 -3.61 -23.62
CA PHE A 255 12.58 -2.20 -23.78
C PHE A 255 11.58 -1.90 -24.91
N THR A 256 10.76 -2.87 -25.29
CA THR A 256 9.64 -2.75 -26.22
C THR A 256 8.31 -2.87 -25.48
N ASN A 257 7.16 -2.59 -26.11
CA ASN A 257 5.84 -2.71 -25.49
C ASN A 257 5.00 -3.82 -26.16
N ILE A 258 5.50 -5.06 -26.14
CA ILE A 258 4.86 -6.22 -26.78
C ILE A 258 3.96 -6.94 -25.77
N ASP A 259 2.73 -7.25 -26.18
CA ASP A 259 1.76 -8.03 -25.41
C ASP A 259 2.13 -9.52 -25.38
N GLY A 260 1.63 -10.25 -24.39
CA GLY A 260 1.89 -11.68 -24.25
C GLY A 260 1.76 -12.19 -22.82
N GLY A 261 2.30 -13.39 -22.56
CA GLY A 261 2.37 -13.95 -21.22
C GLY A 261 3.53 -13.40 -20.39
N ALA A 262 3.67 -13.87 -19.14
CA ALA A 262 4.70 -13.42 -18.19
C ALA A 262 6.11 -13.30 -18.77
N GLU A 263 6.55 -14.31 -19.54
CA GLU A 263 7.91 -14.42 -20.07
C GLU A 263 8.08 -13.94 -21.52
N THR A 264 7.00 -13.46 -22.14
CA THR A 264 7.03 -12.99 -23.55
C THR A 264 6.63 -11.53 -23.68
N ALA A 265 5.83 -11.01 -22.74
CA ALA A 265 5.49 -9.61 -22.69
C ALA A 265 6.71 -8.77 -22.36
N THR A 266 6.80 -7.59 -22.97
CA THR A 266 7.90 -6.67 -22.74
C THR A 266 7.35 -5.30 -22.33
N PHE A 267 8.16 -4.56 -21.57
CA PHE A 267 7.85 -3.22 -21.13
C PHE A 267 9.00 -2.28 -21.43
N SER A 268 8.70 -1.09 -21.94
CA SER A 268 9.66 0.00 -22.05
C SER A 268 9.42 1.01 -20.94
N LYS A 269 10.39 1.20 -20.05
CA LYS A 269 10.29 2.10 -18.88
C LYS A 269 8.92 1.99 -18.17
N PRO A 270 8.52 0.80 -17.68
CA PRO A 270 7.31 0.70 -16.87
C PRO A 270 7.46 1.62 -15.65
N ASN A 271 6.51 2.53 -15.42
CA ASN A 271 6.65 3.56 -14.39
C ASN A 271 5.53 3.51 -13.34
N GLY A 272 4.39 4.13 -13.61
CA GLY A 272 3.23 4.09 -12.75
C GLY A 272 2.60 2.70 -12.71
N ILE A 273 2.15 2.27 -11.54
CA ILE A 273 1.44 1.00 -11.35
C ILE A 273 0.29 1.15 -10.37
N ALA A 274 -0.87 0.59 -10.69
CA ALA A 274 -2.01 0.52 -9.78
C ALA A 274 -2.76 -0.80 -9.95
N GLY A 275 -3.28 -1.34 -8.85
CA GLY A 275 -4.33 -2.35 -8.89
C GLY A 275 -5.68 -1.75 -8.52
N LEU A 276 -6.74 -2.31 -9.10
CA LEU A 276 -8.10 -1.93 -8.76
C LEU A 276 -8.62 -2.84 -7.65
N GLY A 277 -8.68 -2.30 -6.43
CA GLY A 277 -9.25 -2.99 -5.27
C GLY A 277 -8.65 -4.39 -5.04
N SER A 278 -9.51 -5.38 -4.86
CA SER A 278 -9.13 -6.79 -4.63
C SER A 278 -8.97 -7.61 -5.91
N GLY A 279 -8.81 -6.93 -7.04
CA GLY A 279 -8.79 -7.54 -8.35
C GLY A 279 -7.56 -8.41 -8.61
N ASP A 280 -7.68 -9.26 -9.61
CA ASP A 280 -6.62 -10.07 -10.18
C ASP A 280 -5.84 -9.29 -11.27
N THR A 281 -5.78 -7.96 -11.15
CA THR A 281 -5.38 -7.08 -12.26
C THR A 281 -4.57 -5.89 -11.79
N LEU A 282 -3.48 -5.63 -12.50
CA LEU A 282 -2.64 -4.44 -12.38
C LEU A 282 -2.66 -3.66 -13.70
N PHE A 283 -2.46 -2.35 -13.60
CA PHE A 283 -2.31 -1.46 -14.72
C PHE A 283 -0.97 -0.74 -14.62
N VAL A 284 -0.23 -0.73 -15.72
CA VAL A 284 1.11 -0.16 -15.79
C VAL A 284 1.20 0.72 -17.01
N ASN A 285 1.59 1.99 -16.85
CA ASN A 285 1.97 2.79 -18.02
C ASN A 285 3.43 2.51 -18.39
N CYS A 286 3.69 2.52 -19.69
CA CYS A 286 5.03 2.36 -20.25
C CYS A 286 5.35 3.61 -21.05
N SER A 287 6.61 3.77 -21.44
CA SER A 287 7.05 4.89 -22.27
C SER A 287 7.46 4.44 -23.67
N ASP A 288 7.90 5.40 -24.48
CA ASP A 288 8.43 5.17 -25.83
C ASP A 288 9.60 4.14 -25.84
N PRO A 289 9.58 3.15 -26.77
CA PRO A 289 10.60 2.11 -26.88
C PRO A 289 11.96 2.56 -27.42
N SER A 290 12.16 3.85 -27.70
CA SER A 290 13.43 4.42 -28.14
C SER A 290 14.48 4.52 -27.03
N TRP A 291 14.40 3.73 -25.95
CA TRP A 291 15.33 3.84 -24.82
C TRP A 291 16.80 3.80 -25.24
N VAL A 292 17.15 2.92 -26.19
CA VAL A 292 18.53 2.75 -26.68
C VAL A 292 19.03 3.99 -27.44
N SER A 293 18.16 4.66 -28.22
CA SER A 293 18.54 5.78 -29.09
C SER A 293 18.22 7.16 -28.51
N ASN A 294 17.19 7.25 -27.69
CA ASN A 294 16.72 8.44 -26.97
C ASN A 294 16.12 8.04 -25.61
N PRO A 295 16.97 7.87 -24.60
CA PRO A 295 16.56 7.38 -23.28
C PRO A 295 15.72 8.37 -22.45
N LEU A 296 15.72 9.66 -22.81
CA LEU A 296 14.94 10.69 -22.12
C LEU A 296 13.49 10.77 -22.61
N LYS A 297 13.20 10.30 -23.82
CA LYS A 297 11.87 10.40 -24.44
C LYS A 297 10.85 9.56 -23.68
N LEU A 298 9.67 10.09 -23.41
CA LEU A 298 8.63 9.36 -22.68
C LEU A 298 7.44 8.97 -23.55
N HIS A 299 7.06 9.79 -24.53
CA HIS A 299 5.85 9.57 -25.34
C HIS A 299 6.13 8.98 -26.73
N PRO A 300 5.21 8.13 -27.27
CA PRO A 300 3.91 7.76 -26.70
C PRO A 300 4.03 6.80 -25.51
N ALA A 301 3.07 6.89 -24.57
CA ALA A 301 3.10 6.14 -23.33
C ALA A 301 1.87 5.22 -23.21
N PRO A 302 1.94 3.96 -23.69
CA PRO A 302 0.78 3.07 -23.63
C PRO A 302 0.43 2.67 -22.20
N LEU A 303 -0.87 2.47 -21.95
CA LEU A 303 -1.37 1.83 -20.74
C LEU A 303 -1.52 0.32 -20.98
N ARG A 304 -0.89 -0.47 -20.12
CA ARG A 304 -0.86 -1.94 -20.15
C ARG A 304 -1.67 -2.49 -18.98
N MET A 305 -2.36 -3.58 -19.21
CA MET A 305 -3.10 -4.34 -18.20
C MET A 305 -2.44 -5.70 -18.02
N ILE A 306 -2.23 -6.11 -16.77
CA ILE A 306 -1.65 -7.39 -16.36
C ILE A 306 -2.73 -8.12 -15.57
N THR A 307 -3.16 -9.29 -16.04
CA THR A 307 -4.17 -10.14 -15.36
C THR A 307 -3.55 -11.42 -14.85
N GLY A 308 -4.22 -12.17 -13.98
CA GLY A 308 -3.76 -13.49 -13.50
C GLY A 308 -2.77 -13.44 -12.32
N ILE A 309 -2.62 -12.30 -11.65
CA ILE A 309 -1.68 -12.11 -10.51
C ILE A 309 -1.98 -13.06 -9.35
N CYS A 310 -3.23 -13.44 -9.11
CA CYS A 310 -3.68 -14.39 -8.10
C CYS A 310 -3.34 -15.84 -8.42
N SER A 311 -2.95 -16.14 -9.67
CA SER A 311 -2.48 -17.47 -10.05
C SER A 311 -1.00 -17.70 -9.73
N VAL A 312 -0.29 -16.65 -9.30
CA VAL A 312 1.14 -16.70 -8.98
C VAL A 312 1.36 -17.35 -7.62
N GLN A 313 2.27 -18.32 -7.56
CA GLN A 313 2.57 -19.04 -6.34
C GLN A 313 3.11 -18.09 -5.25
N GLY A 314 2.49 -18.13 -4.07
CA GLY A 314 2.90 -17.28 -2.94
C GLY A 314 2.23 -15.90 -2.92
N VAL A 315 1.58 -15.50 -4.02
CA VAL A 315 0.69 -14.33 -4.00
C VAL A 315 -0.58 -14.71 -3.26
N HIS A 316 -0.86 -13.99 -2.19
CA HIS A 316 -2.11 -14.14 -1.48
C HIS A 316 -3.18 -13.30 -2.19
N CYS A 317 -4.33 -13.88 -2.47
CA CYS A 317 -5.50 -13.13 -2.91
C CYS A 317 -6.63 -13.35 -1.92
N TRP A 318 -6.89 -12.33 -1.11
CA TRP A 318 -7.97 -12.37 -0.14
C TRP A 318 -9.30 -12.68 -0.82
N SER A 319 -10.09 -13.52 -0.19
CA SER A 319 -11.51 -13.61 -0.47
C SER A 319 -12.22 -12.34 0.00
N ARG A 320 -13.43 -12.11 -0.52
CA ARG A 320 -14.28 -11.01 -0.07
C ARG A 320 -14.56 -11.08 1.44
N ASN A 321 -14.81 -12.29 1.94
CA ASN A 321 -15.12 -12.52 3.35
C ASN A 321 -13.92 -12.20 4.27
N GLU A 322 -12.70 -12.52 3.86
CA GLU A 322 -11.49 -12.19 4.64
C GLU A 322 -11.30 -10.67 4.75
N ARG A 323 -11.51 -9.93 3.66
CA ARG A 323 -11.45 -8.45 3.69
C ARG A 323 -12.49 -7.84 4.61
N GLU A 324 -13.75 -8.26 4.45
CA GLU A 324 -14.85 -7.78 5.28
C GLU A 324 -14.57 -8.08 6.76
N ALA A 325 -13.99 -9.24 7.07
CA ALA A 325 -13.57 -9.58 8.44
C ALA A 325 -12.45 -8.68 8.96
N ILE A 326 -11.40 -8.42 8.17
CA ILE A 326 -10.30 -7.52 8.54
C ILE A 326 -10.82 -6.10 8.79
N ASP A 327 -11.67 -5.58 7.91
CA ASP A 327 -12.26 -4.24 8.06
C ASP A 327 -13.12 -4.13 9.33
N LEU A 328 -13.90 -5.18 9.64
CA LEU A 328 -14.67 -5.26 10.88
C LEU A 328 -13.77 -5.30 12.12
N ILE A 329 -12.69 -6.10 12.11
CA ILE A 329 -11.71 -6.16 13.20
C ILE A 329 -11.09 -4.78 13.44
N LYS A 330 -10.62 -4.11 12.38
CA LYS A 330 -10.06 -2.75 12.49
C LYS A 330 -11.07 -1.74 13.03
N SER A 331 -12.32 -1.82 12.58
CA SER A 331 -13.41 -0.96 13.06
C SER A 331 -13.69 -1.20 14.56
N ASN A 332 -13.68 -2.46 15.00
CA ASN A 332 -13.89 -2.82 16.39
C ASN A 332 -12.73 -2.37 17.28
N THR A 333 -11.49 -2.46 16.82
CA THR A 333 -10.31 -1.93 17.51
C THR A 333 -10.36 -0.40 17.66
N LEU A 334 -10.84 0.30 16.64
CA LEU A 334 -11.08 1.75 16.71
C LEU A 334 -12.20 2.08 17.70
N ALA A 335 -13.29 1.31 17.71
CA ALA A 335 -14.39 1.47 18.66
C ALA A 335 -13.93 1.23 20.10
N PHE A 336 -13.10 0.21 20.34
CA PHE A 336 -12.45 -0.05 21.63
C PHE A 336 -11.65 1.17 22.10
N SER A 337 -10.79 1.71 21.23
CA SER A 337 -9.96 2.88 21.55
C SER A 337 -10.80 4.09 21.94
N ARG A 338 -11.89 4.34 21.21
CA ARG A 338 -12.85 5.41 21.54
C ARG A 338 -13.53 5.18 22.88
N ALA A 339 -13.99 3.96 23.15
CA ALA A 339 -14.62 3.60 24.42
C ALA A 339 -13.66 3.80 25.60
N TYR A 340 -12.38 3.45 25.43
CA TYR A 340 -11.36 3.64 26.44
C TYR A 340 -11.11 5.12 26.77
N MET A 341 -10.99 5.97 25.75
CA MET A 341 -10.86 7.42 25.93
C MET A 341 -12.12 8.06 26.56
N GLN A 342 -13.30 7.50 26.28
CA GLN A 342 -14.58 7.97 26.82
C GLN A 342 -14.91 7.41 28.21
N ARG A 343 -14.07 6.53 28.76
CA ARG A 343 -14.34 5.76 29.99
C ARG A 343 -15.65 4.94 29.92
N ASP A 344 -16.04 4.50 28.73
CA ASP A 344 -17.20 3.64 28.51
C ASP A 344 -16.79 2.17 28.72
N TYR A 345 -16.64 1.80 29.99
CA TYR A 345 -16.13 0.49 30.38
C TYR A 345 -17.09 -0.66 30.02
N GLU A 346 -18.39 -0.37 29.87
CA GLU A 346 -19.37 -1.35 29.38
C GLU A 346 -19.11 -1.68 27.91
N LYS A 347 -18.87 -0.69 27.05
CA LYS A 347 -18.48 -0.95 25.66
C LYS A 347 -17.14 -1.67 25.55
N ILE A 348 -16.18 -1.35 26.42
CA ILE A 348 -14.91 -2.09 26.48
C ILE A 348 -15.17 -3.56 26.80
N ALA A 349 -15.94 -3.86 27.85
CA ALA A 349 -16.27 -5.23 28.24
C ALA A 349 -17.02 -5.98 27.12
N ASN A 350 -17.98 -5.32 26.47
CA ASN A 350 -18.75 -5.89 25.35
C ASN A 350 -17.92 -6.13 24.08
N SER A 351 -16.70 -5.58 24.00
CA SER A 351 -15.76 -5.86 22.91
C SER A 351 -15.12 -7.25 23.05
N TYR A 352 -15.20 -7.87 24.22
CA TYR A 352 -14.70 -9.22 24.49
C TYR A 352 -15.81 -10.28 24.33
N THR A 353 -15.44 -11.52 24.03
CA THR A 353 -16.36 -12.67 24.16
C THR A 353 -16.78 -12.85 25.63
N ILE A 354 -17.89 -13.55 25.87
CA ILE A 354 -18.40 -13.76 27.23
C ILE A 354 -17.38 -14.49 28.13
N ASP A 355 -16.57 -15.36 27.53
CA ASP A 355 -15.51 -16.16 28.15
C ASP A 355 -14.09 -15.60 27.87
N GLY A 356 -14.02 -14.34 27.45
CA GLY A 356 -12.79 -13.65 27.06
C GLY A 356 -11.75 -13.61 28.17
N LYS A 357 -10.48 -13.48 27.78
CA LYS A 357 -9.34 -13.52 28.69
C LYS A 357 -8.37 -12.38 28.40
N ILE A 358 -7.91 -11.72 29.45
CA ILE A 358 -6.81 -10.76 29.36
C ILE A 358 -5.62 -11.24 30.18
N MET A 359 -4.40 -10.94 29.70
CA MET A 359 -3.15 -11.32 30.35
C MET A 359 -2.25 -10.10 30.64
N PRO A 360 -2.63 -9.22 31.57
CA PRO A 360 -1.86 -8.02 31.86
C PRO A 360 -0.50 -8.37 32.46
N GLY A 361 0.55 -7.65 32.05
CA GLY A 361 1.90 -7.82 32.61
C GLY A 361 1.91 -7.72 34.14
N GLY A 362 2.51 -8.71 34.80
CA GLY A 362 2.62 -8.76 36.27
C GLY A 362 1.34 -9.19 37.01
N ALA A 363 0.27 -9.59 36.32
CA ALA A 363 -0.97 -10.08 36.91
C ALA A 363 -1.24 -11.55 36.56
N ARG A 364 -2.17 -12.18 37.30
CA ARG A 364 -2.78 -13.45 36.89
C ARG A 364 -3.70 -13.22 35.68
N ILE A 365 -3.99 -14.28 34.94
CA ILE A 365 -5.01 -14.26 33.88
C ILE A 365 -6.36 -13.85 34.48
N ILE A 366 -7.02 -12.89 33.84
CA ILE A 366 -8.36 -12.43 34.19
C ILE A 366 -9.32 -12.97 33.13
N SER A 367 -10.48 -13.50 33.54
CA SER A 367 -11.42 -14.18 32.65
C SER A 367 -12.85 -13.71 32.89
N GLY A 368 -13.61 -13.56 31.81
CA GLY A 368 -15.01 -13.14 31.81
C GLY A 368 -15.17 -11.61 31.76
N GLN A 369 -16.21 -11.17 31.04
CA GLN A 369 -16.45 -9.74 30.75
C GLN A 369 -16.50 -8.86 31.99
N GLU A 370 -17.11 -9.31 33.09
CA GLU A 370 -17.24 -8.48 34.31
C GLU A 370 -15.89 -8.23 35.00
N GLU A 371 -15.01 -9.23 35.06
CA GLU A 371 -13.68 -9.07 35.65
C GLU A 371 -12.75 -8.28 34.72
N ILE A 372 -12.91 -8.45 33.41
CA ILE A 372 -12.23 -7.63 32.39
C ILE A 372 -12.66 -6.17 32.52
N ARG A 373 -13.96 -5.90 32.67
CA ARG A 373 -14.51 -4.55 32.89
C ARG A 373 -13.86 -3.88 34.08
N LYS A 374 -13.84 -4.55 35.24
CA LYS A 374 -13.20 -4.06 36.47
C LYS A 374 -11.73 -3.71 36.26
N ARG A 375 -11.01 -4.50 35.44
CA ARG A 375 -9.59 -4.25 35.14
C ARG A 375 -9.37 -2.99 34.29
N TRP A 376 -10.31 -2.65 33.41
CA TRP A 376 -10.24 -1.49 32.53
C TRP A 376 -10.67 -0.18 33.20
N ILE A 377 -11.37 -0.24 34.34
CA ILE A 377 -11.74 0.95 35.12
C ILE A 377 -10.47 1.67 35.57
N LEU A 378 -10.29 2.90 35.10
CA LEU A 378 -9.20 3.77 35.52
C LEU A 378 -9.52 4.40 36.89
N PRO A 379 -8.51 4.63 37.73
CA PRO A 379 -8.69 5.46 38.92
C PRO A 379 -9.15 6.88 38.55
N ASP A 380 -9.91 7.53 39.43
CA ASP A 380 -10.51 8.84 39.17
C ASP A 380 -9.47 9.95 38.93
N ASP A 381 -8.24 9.76 39.41
CA ASP A 381 -7.12 10.71 39.29
C ASP A 381 -6.51 10.79 37.88
N ARG A 382 -6.95 9.96 36.92
CA ARG A 382 -6.36 9.90 35.58
C ARG A 382 -7.36 9.53 34.49
N LYS A 383 -7.17 10.03 33.28
CA LYS A 383 -7.92 9.59 32.08
C LYS A 383 -6.97 9.38 30.92
N VAL A 384 -7.37 8.53 29.98
CA VAL A 384 -6.67 8.37 28.71
C VAL A 384 -7.27 9.38 27.73
N ILE A 385 -6.44 10.29 27.23
CA ILE A 385 -6.85 11.35 26.30
C ILE A 385 -6.48 11.02 24.85
N HIS A 386 -5.58 10.06 24.66
CA HIS A 386 -5.19 9.53 23.36
C HIS A 386 -5.04 8.01 23.49
N HIS A 387 -5.58 7.26 22.55
CA HIS A 387 -5.33 5.83 22.41
C HIS A 387 -5.44 5.44 20.94
N ARG A 388 -4.42 4.75 20.44
CA ARG A 388 -4.38 4.27 19.06
C ARG A 388 -3.73 2.89 19.02
N VAL A 389 -4.27 2.06 18.15
CA VAL A 389 -3.74 0.73 17.83
C VAL A 389 -3.27 0.75 16.38
N PHE A 390 -2.10 0.17 16.17
CA PHE A 390 -1.44 -0.03 14.89
C PHE A 390 -1.37 -1.53 14.67
N HIS A 391 -2.03 -2.00 13.63
CA HIS A 391 -1.93 -3.39 13.22
C HIS A 391 -0.57 -3.60 12.53
N GLU A 392 0.01 -4.78 12.68
CA GLU A 392 1.12 -5.25 11.83
C GLU A 392 0.67 -6.43 10.99
N GLU A 393 -0.17 -7.31 11.55
CA GLU A 393 -0.82 -8.38 10.80
C GLU A 393 -2.16 -8.74 11.42
N ILE A 394 -3.17 -8.93 10.57
CA ILE A 394 -4.44 -9.59 10.91
C ILE A 394 -4.57 -10.80 9.99
N LYS A 395 -4.70 -11.99 10.58
CA LYS A 395 -4.88 -13.23 9.83
C LYS A 395 -6.17 -13.92 10.23
N ILE A 396 -7.07 -14.05 9.25
CA ILE A 396 -8.34 -14.75 9.39
C ILE A 396 -8.11 -16.26 9.25
N MET A 397 -8.71 -17.05 10.14
CA MET A 397 -8.59 -18.50 10.24
C MET A 397 -9.96 -19.12 10.54
N GLY A 398 -10.90 -18.97 9.58
CA GLY A 398 -12.29 -19.37 9.78
C GLY A 398 -13.02 -18.38 10.69
N ASP A 399 -13.59 -18.88 11.80
CA ASP A 399 -14.30 -18.07 12.80
C ASP A 399 -13.36 -17.51 13.89
N GLU A 400 -12.05 -17.69 13.74
CA GLU A 400 -11.02 -17.09 14.58
C GLU A 400 -10.08 -16.24 13.73
N ALA A 401 -9.40 -15.29 14.37
CA ALA A 401 -8.30 -14.56 13.77
C ALA A 401 -7.25 -14.24 14.83
N TYR A 402 -6.00 -14.05 14.42
CA TYR A 402 -5.05 -13.33 15.27
C TYR A 402 -4.77 -11.95 14.68
N ASP A 403 -4.46 -11.02 15.57
CA ASP A 403 -4.11 -9.65 15.28
C ASP A 403 -2.98 -9.26 16.21
N TYR A 404 -1.85 -8.82 15.66
CA TYR A 404 -0.77 -8.29 16.47
C TYR A 404 -0.24 -7.01 15.87
N GLY A 405 0.40 -6.24 16.72
CA GLY A 405 1.05 -5.00 16.33
C GLY A 405 1.40 -4.19 17.55
N TYR A 406 1.18 -2.88 17.44
CA TYR A 406 1.58 -1.92 18.43
C TYR A 406 0.42 -1.03 18.86
N TYR A 407 0.59 -0.39 19.99
CA TYR A 407 -0.37 0.58 20.49
C TYR A 407 0.36 1.73 21.16
N GLU A 408 -0.31 2.86 21.24
CA GLU A 408 0.13 4.03 21.97
C GLU A 408 -1.03 4.74 22.65
N GLY A 409 -0.70 5.58 23.62
CA GLY A 409 -1.66 6.48 24.22
C GLY A 409 -1.02 7.48 25.17
N THR A 410 -1.85 8.40 25.63
CA THR A 410 -1.46 9.45 26.57
C THR A 410 -2.44 9.45 27.73
N THR A 411 -1.90 9.34 28.94
CA THR A 411 -2.66 9.51 30.18
C THR A 411 -2.52 10.94 30.67
N GLU A 412 -3.63 11.62 30.96
CA GLU A 412 -3.66 12.88 31.69
C GLU A 412 -4.02 12.61 33.15
N PHE A 413 -3.22 13.14 34.09
CA PHE A 413 -3.46 13.07 35.53
C PHE A 413 -4.17 14.33 36.03
N ALA A 414 -4.84 14.25 37.19
CA ALA A 414 -5.58 15.36 37.79
C ALA A 414 -4.74 16.62 38.07
N ASN A 415 -3.40 16.50 38.14
CA ASN A 415 -2.47 17.62 38.28
C ASN A 415 -2.09 18.28 36.94
N GLY A 416 -2.71 17.88 35.83
CA GLY A 416 -2.44 18.38 34.49
C GLY A 416 -1.19 17.80 33.82
N LYS A 417 -0.45 16.89 34.48
CA LYS A 417 0.67 16.20 33.84
C LYS A 417 0.14 15.15 32.87
N THR A 418 0.87 14.95 31.77
CA THR A 418 0.65 13.86 30.84
C THR A 418 1.78 12.84 30.92
N GLU A 419 1.45 11.57 30.64
CA GLU A 419 2.41 10.49 30.44
C GLU A 419 2.04 9.74 29.16
N ASP A 420 2.97 9.72 28.22
CA ASP A 420 2.87 8.93 27.00
C ASP A 420 3.34 7.51 27.24
N TRP A 421 2.71 6.58 26.55
CA TRP A 421 3.02 5.18 26.64
C TRP A 421 2.81 4.49 25.31
N LYS A 422 3.65 3.49 25.06
CA LYS A 422 3.56 2.62 23.89
C LYS A 422 3.85 1.18 24.26
N GLY A 423 3.40 0.27 23.40
CA GLY A 423 3.64 -1.14 23.58
C GLY A 423 3.28 -1.96 22.36
N LYS A 424 3.35 -3.27 22.55
CA LYS A 424 2.98 -4.28 21.55
C LYS A 424 1.91 -5.20 22.11
N TYR A 425 1.06 -5.72 21.24
CA TYR A 425 -0.06 -6.58 21.61
C TYR A 425 -0.15 -7.80 20.70
N LEU A 426 -0.87 -8.81 21.20
CA LEU A 426 -1.43 -9.91 20.43
C LEU A 426 -2.86 -10.12 20.92
N ILE A 427 -3.80 -10.09 19.99
CA ILE A 427 -5.20 -10.41 20.19
C ILE A 427 -5.54 -11.65 19.39
N ILE A 428 -6.26 -12.57 20.01
CA ILE A 428 -7.05 -13.58 19.31
C ILE A 428 -8.49 -13.09 19.26
N TRP A 429 -9.02 -12.98 18.05
CA TRP A 429 -10.40 -12.65 17.78
C TRP A 429 -11.22 -13.91 17.55
N LYS A 430 -12.49 -13.87 17.92
CA LYS A 430 -13.46 -14.92 17.66
C LYS A 430 -14.76 -14.31 17.14
N LYS A 431 -15.34 -14.94 16.14
CA LYS A 431 -16.62 -14.56 15.55
C LYS A 431 -17.77 -15.18 16.35
N GLU A 432 -18.63 -14.34 16.91
CA GLU A 432 -19.85 -14.72 17.62
C GLU A 432 -21.04 -14.03 16.94
N ASP A 433 -21.99 -14.79 16.39
CA ASP A 433 -23.19 -14.25 15.71
C ASP A 433 -22.86 -13.15 14.68
N GLU A 434 -21.88 -13.40 13.82
CA GLU A 434 -21.35 -12.45 12.82
C GLU A 434 -20.57 -11.24 13.37
N HIS A 435 -20.33 -11.18 14.68
CA HIS A 435 -19.54 -10.14 15.33
C HIS A 435 -18.16 -10.64 15.74
N TRP A 436 -17.10 -9.95 15.29
CA TRP A 436 -15.73 -10.21 15.74
C TRP A 436 -15.49 -9.61 17.12
N LYS A 437 -15.19 -10.44 18.11
CA LYS A 437 -14.89 -10.02 19.48
C LYS A 437 -13.52 -10.51 19.93
N ILE A 438 -12.95 -9.80 20.90
CA ILE A 438 -11.67 -10.14 21.52
C ILE A 438 -11.87 -11.38 22.40
N PHE A 439 -11.22 -12.49 22.04
CA PHE A 439 -11.25 -13.72 22.83
C PHE A 439 -10.08 -13.81 23.80
N VAL A 440 -8.87 -13.50 23.33
CA VAL A 440 -7.66 -13.45 24.16
C VAL A 440 -6.91 -12.16 23.84
N ASP A 441 -6.46 -11.45 24.87
CA ASP A 441 -5.73 -10.19 24.72
C ASP A 441 -4.53 -10.15 25.67
N ILE A 442 -3.35 -9.94 25.08
CA ILE A 442 -2.11 -9.75 25.81
C ILE A 442 -1.36 -8.56 25.23
N TRP A 443 -0.84 -7.72 26.12
CA TRP A 443 -0.07 -6.55 25.75
C TRP A 443 1.11 -6.33 26.70
N ASN A 444 2.18 -5.75 26.18
CA ASN A 444 3.38 -5.42 26.94
C ASN A 444 3.90 -4.04 26.53
N ARG A 445 4.34 -3.24 27.51
CA ARG A 445 5.02 -1.97 27.21
C ARG A 445 6.35 -2.22 26.50
N VAL A 446 6.64 -1.38 25.52
CA VAL A 446 7.96 -1.28 24.88
C VAL A 446 8.59 0.00 25.40
N ARG A 447 9.85 -0.07 25.81
CA ARG A 447 10.59 1.09 26.34
C ARG A 447 11.12 1.95 25.22
#